data_AF-L5N6J8-F1
#
_entry.id   AF-L5N6J8-F1
#
_cell.length_a   1.000
_cell.length_b   1.000
_cell.length_c   1.000
_cell.angle_alpha   90.00
_cell.angle_beta   90.00
_cell.angle_gamma   90.00
#
_symmetry.space_group_name_H-M   'P 1'
#
loop_
_entity.id
_entity.type
_entity.pdbx_description
1 polymer ?
#
loop_
_entity_poly.entity_id
_entity_poly.type
_entity_poly.pdbx_seq_one_letter_code
_entity_poly.pdbx_strand_id
1 'polypeptide(L)' 'MRGTHSDGGSQAEAYFLDNDAYPTTIDVLKTEGYLKETKCPNGDTLTITDGKVDHAPS' A
#
# COMPACT_ATOMS: atom_id res chain seq x y z
N MET A 1 -6.23 22.37 -8.48
CA MET A 1 -6.26 20.94 -8.84
C MET A 1 -5.92 20.16 -7.58
N ARG A 2 -6.80 19.26 -7.15
CA ARG A 2 -6.69 18.53 -5.87
C ARG A 2 -5.40 17.71 -5.86
N GLY A 3 -4.51 18.00 -4.90
CA GLY A 3 -3.35 17.17 -4.64
C GLY A 3 -3.82 15.79 -4.18
N THR A 4 -3.31 14.76 -4.85
CA THR A 4 -3.41 13.38 -4.41
C THR A 4 -2.64 13.28 -3.09
N HIS A 5 -3.36 13.34 -1.96
CA HIS A 5 -2.86 12.85 -0.67
C HIS A 5 -2.40 11.41 -0.91
N SER A 6 -1.11 11.24 -1.14
CA SER A 6 -0.49 9.97 -1.49
C SER A 6 -0.12 9.26 -0.20
N ASP A 7 -1.10 9.03 0.69
CA ASP A 7 -0.90 8.23 1.91
C ASP A 7 -0.61 6.75 1.60
N GLY A 8 -0.71 6.34 0.33
CA GLY A 8 -0.28 5.03 -0.16
C GLY A 8 1.23 4.90 -0.41
N GLY A 9 1.98 6.00 -0.49
CA GLY A 9 3.45 5.92 -0.61
C GLY A 9 4.06 5.32 0.65
N SER A 10 3.62 5.81 1.81
CA SER A 10 4.29 5.65 3.09
C SER A 10 4.55 4.20 3.49
N GLN A 11 3.68 3.27 3.10
CA GLN A 11 3.78 1.87 3.54
C GLN A 11 4.68 1.02 2.66
N ALA A 12 4.63 1.20 1.34
CA ALA A 12 5.56 0.51 0.46
C ALA A 12 6.98 1.08 0.61
N GLU A 13 7.10 2.39 0.85
CA GLU A 13 8.35 3.04 1.19
C GLU A 13 8.90 2.54 2.53
N ALA A 14 8.06 2.36 3.55
CA ALA A 14 8.48 1.78 4.83
C ALA A 14 8.99 0.34 4.67
N TYR A 15 8.30 -0.50 3.90
CA TYR A 15 8.78 -1.86 3.60
C TYR A 15 10.14 -1.84 2.88
N PHE A 16 10.32 -0.93 1.91
CA PHE A 16 11.59 -0.78 1.20
C PHE A 16 12.73 -0.38 2.14
N LEU A 17 12.49 0.51 3.10
CA LEU A 17 13.51 0.91 4.08
C LEU A 17 13.98 -0.24 4.96
N ASP A 18 13.10 -1.19 5.27
CA ASP A 18 13.42 -2.32 6.15
C ASP A 18 13.97 -3.54 5.38
N ASN A 19 13.58 -3.71 4.11
CA ASN A 19 13.90 -4.91 3.31
C ASN A 19 14.81 -4.66 2.11
N ASP A 20 15.15 -3.40 1.79
CA ASP A 20 15.90 -2.97 0.59
C ASP A 20 15.25 -3.43 -0.73
N ALA A 21 13.94 -3.69 -0.69
CA ALA A 21 13.17 -4.17 -1.83
C ALA A 21 11.73 -3.66 -1.73
N TYR A 22 11.08 -3.40 -2.88
CA TYR A 22 9.66 -3.04 -2.87
C TYR A 22 8.79 -4.28 -2.64
N PRO A 23 7.66 -4.13 -1.92
CA PRO A 23 6.73 -5.24 -1.75
C PRO A 23 6.13 -5.62 -3.10
N THR A 24 5.99 -6.92 -3.34
CA THR A 24 5.42 -7.44 -4.60
C THR A 24 3.90 -7.55 -4.56
N THR A 25 3.31 -7.70 -3.37
CA THR A 25 1.86 -7.79 -3.17
C THR A 25 1.41 -7.06 -1.91
N ILE A 26 0.13 -6.68 -1.88
CA ILE A 26 -0.47 -6.01 -0.72
C ILE A 26 -0.50 -6.91 0.53
N ASP A 27 -0.56 -8.23 0.33
CA ASP A 27 -0.55 -9.21 1.43
C ASP A 27 0.79 -9.24 2.16
N VAL A 28 1.91 -8.93 1.49
CA VAL A 28 3.22 -8.80 2.14
C VAL A 28 3.18 -7.67 3.17
N LEU A 29 2.67 -6.50 2.77
CA LEU A 29 2.53 -5.36 3.69
C LEU A 29 1.62 -5.69 4.88
N LYS A 30 0.59 -6.52 4.70
CA LYS A 30 -0.27 -6.97 5.79
C LYS A 30 0.42 -8.00 6.71
N THR A 31 1.13 -8.95 6.12
CA THR A 31 1.82 -10.01 6.86
C THR A 31 2.96 -9.46 7.72
N GLU A 32 3.70 -8.50 7.17
CA GLU A 32 4.77 -7.79 7.88
C GLU A 32 4.24 -6.71 8.84
N GLY A 33 2.93 -6.43 8.82
CA GLY A 33 2.28 -5.54 9.77
C GLY A 33 2.34 -4.05 9.43
N TYR A 34 2.79 -3.67 8.23
CA TYR A 34 2.65 -2.30 7.73
C TYR A 34 1.16 -1.95 7.53
N LEU A 35 0.39 -2.89 6.96
CA LEU A 35 -1.06 -2.81 6.81
C LEU A 35 -1.79 -3.61 7.87
N LYS A 36 -2.88 -3.05 8.42
CA LYS A 36 -3.83 -3.82 9.23
C LYS A 36 -4.76 -4.64 8.35
N GLU A 37 -5.22 -4.07 7.24
CA GLU A 37 -6.23 -4.64 6.37
C GLU A 37 -5.89 -4.30 4.90
N THR A 38 -6.26 -5.19 3.98
CA THR A 38 -6.07 -5.00 2.53
C THR A 38 -7.26 -4.29 1.88
N LYS A 39 -8.22 -3.83 2.69
CA LYS A 39 -9.39 -3.09 2.25
C LYS A 39 -9.48 -1.80 3.04
N CYS A 40 -9.79 -0.72 2.32
CA CYS A 40 -10.09 0.55 2.93
C CYS A 40 -11.50 0.52 3.54
N PRO A 41 -11.77 1.31 4.60
CA PRO A 41 -13.09 1.39 5.23
C PRO A 41 -14.22 1.84 4.30
N ASN A 42 -13.87 2.49 3.18
CA ASN A 42 -14.80 2.93 2.15
C ASN A 42 -15.23 1.80 1.19
N GLY A 43 -14.67 0.59 1.33
CA GLY A 43 -14.92 -0.56 0.46
C GLY A 43 -13.90 -0.74 -0.66
N ASP A 44 -12.97 0.21 -0.86
CA ASP A 44 -11.94 0.10 -1.88
C ASP A 44 -10.94 -1.00 -1.52
N THR A 45 -10.46 -1.71 -2.53
CA THR A 45 -9.43 -2.73 -2.35
C THR A 45 -8.07 -2.11 -2.58
N LEU A 46 -7.14 -2.35 -1.66
CA LEU A 46 -5.76 -1.92 -1.81
C LEU A 46 -5.03 -2.88 -2.75
N THR A 47 -4.30 -2.34 -3.71
CA THR A 47 -3.46 -3.09 -4.64
C THR A 47 -2.05 -2.54 -4.62
N ILE A 48 -1.08 -3.35 -5.03
CA ILE A 48 0.29 -2.87 -5.28
C ILE A 48 0.58 -2.98 -6.76
N THR A 49 1.00 -1.86 -7.34
CA THR A 49 1.47 -1.79 -8.73
C THR A 49 2.82 -1.10 -8.72
N ASP A 50 3.86 -1.74 -9.26
CA ASP A 50 5.22 -1.21 -9.33
C ASP A 50 5.77 -0.69 -7.97
N GLY A 51 5.50 -1.42 -6.89
CA GLY A 51 5.95 -1.05 -5.55
C GLY A 51 5.22 0.16 -4.96
N LYS A 52 4.13 0.62 -5.57
CA LYS A 52 3.26 1.67 -5.05
C LYS A 52 1.93 1.08 -4.59
N VAL A 53 1.48 1.45 -3.40
CA VAL A 53 0.12 1.13 -2.96
C VAL A 53 -0.86 2.03 -3.68
N ASP A 54 -1.86 1.42 -4.29
CA ASP A 54 -2.98 2.08 -4.93
C ASP A 54 -4.30 1.55 -4.34
N HIS A 55 -5.38 2.29 -4.54
CA HIS A 55 -6.72 1.88 -4.12
C HIS A 55 -7.59 1.81 -5.37
N ALA A 56 -8.04 0.60 -5.69
CA ALA A 56 -9.02 0.40 -6.74
C ALA A 56 -10.42 0.50 -6.14
N PRO A 57 -11.32 1.34 -6.71
CA PRO A 57 -12.73 1.28 -6.37
C PRO A 57 -13.24 -0.12 -6.70
N SER A 58 -13.92 -0.73 -5.73
CA SER A 58 -14.40 -2.11 -5.83
C SER A 58 -15.58 -2.29 -6.77
#